data_AF-A0A521K8F1-F1
#
_entry.id   AF-A0A521K8F1-F1
#
_cell.length_a   1.000
_cell.length_b   1.000
_cell.length_c   1.000
_cell.angle_alpha   90.00
_cell.angle_beta   90.00
_cell.angle_gamma   90.00
#
_symmetry.space_group_name_H-M   'P 1'
#
loop_
_entity.id
_entity.type
_entity.pdbx_description
1 polymer ?
#
loop_
_entity_poly.entity_id
_entity_poly.type
_entity_poly.pdbx_seq_one_letter_code
_entity_poly.pdbx_strand_id
1 'polypeptide(L)'
;MKPSSTITIAILVLVLLGSLIFIAFFSPRSNSSNQLLPEPISGFQNIVTPTSPVNLNTKPNKEDVLTGDSVFQVQLVDGSVLTTHDFTMSPDTQTTLDKSLTYVLFPKDNTAPLEYEINYLSESKSFVVILAKEPIAETRRAAAEDLMNRLGISNQELCSLSVRVQVPRWVSDFYSDKNLGFPNCPGAVKFSGD
;
A
#
# COMPACT_ATOMS: atom_id res chain seq x y z
N MET A 1 -57.27 -29.73 5.57
CA MET A 1 -57.73 -28.91 4.43
C MET A 1 -56.78 -29.15 3.26
N LYS A 2 -57.27 -29.63 2.11
CA LYS A 2 -56.44 -29.78 0.91
C LYS A 2 -56.27 -28.40 0.27
N PRO A 3 -55.05 -27.89 0.04
CA PRO A 3 -54.87 -26.63 -0.66
C PRO A 3 -55.46 -26.74 -2.06
N SER A 4 -56.19 -25.70 -2.47
CA SER A 4 -56.72 -25.58 -3.83
C SER A 4 -55.55 -25.66 -4.83
N SER A 5 -55.71 -26.44 -5.90
CA SER A 5 -54.68 -26.63 -6.94
C SER A 5 -54.14 -25.30 -7.50
N THR A 6 -54.93 -24.23 -7.47
CA THR A 6 -54.53 -22.89 -7.89
C THR A 6 -53.42 -22.29 -7.02
N ILE A 7 -53.46 -22.54 -5.70
CA ILE A 7 -52.47 -22.02 -4.76
C ILE A 7 -51.12 -22.73 -4.96
N THR A 8 -51.15 -24.04 -5.22
CA THR A 8 -49.94 -24.83 -5.49
C THR A 8 -49.23 -24.36 -6.76
N ILE A 9 -49.99 -24.04 -7.82
CA ILE A 9 -49.43 -23.53 -9.09
C ILE A 9 -48.80 -22.14 -8.87
N ALA A 10 -49.45 -21.25 -8.13
CA ALA A 10 -48.93 -19.90 -7.89
C ALA A 10 -47.58 -19.91 -7.13
N ILE A 11 -47.43 -20.79 -6.13
CA ILE A 11 -46.19 -20.92 -5.36
C ILE A 11 -45.05 -21.44 -6.25
N LEU A 12 -45.33 -22.45 -7.10
CA LEU A 12 -44.34 -23.01 -8.01
C LEU A 12 -43.79 -21.95 -8.98
N VAL A 13 -44.65 -21.10 -9.53
CA VAL A 13 -44.24 -20.01 -10.45
C VAL A 13 -43.37 -18.98 -9.72
N LEU A 14 -43.71 -18.63 -8.48
CA LEU A 14 -42.95 -17.68 -7.66
C LEU A 14 -41.54 -18.19 -7.31
N VAL A 15 -41.42 -19.49 -6.99
CA VAL A 15 -40.12 -20.12 -6.71
C VAL A 15 -39.25 -20.16 -7.96
N LEU A 16 -39.84 -20.48 -9.11
CA LEU A 16 -39.13 -20.50 -10.40
C LEU A 16 -38.60 -19.12 -10.77
N LEU A 17 -39.43 -18.07 -10.67
CA LEU A 17 -39.02 -16.70 -10.94
C LEU A 17 -37.94 -16.22 -9.96
N GLY A 18 -38.06 -16.53 -8.67
CA GLY A 18 -37.04 -16.19 -7.67
C GLY A 18 -35.70 -16.86 -7.95
N SER A 19 -35.71 -18.13 -8.36
CA SER A 19 -34.49 -18.88 -8.69
C SER A 19 -33.73 -18.30 -9.90
N LEU A 20 -34.47 -17.86 -10.94
CA LEU A 20 -33.86 -17.26 -12.13
C LEU A 20 -33.20 -15.92 -11.83
N ILE A 21 -33.82 -15.09 -10.99
CA ILE A 21 -33.24 -13.82 -10.53
C ILE A 21 -32.00 -14.09 -9.68
N PHE A 22 -32.05 -15.07 -8.76
CA PHE A 22 -30.89 -15.43 -7.94
C PHE A 22 -29.71 -15.87 -8.79
N ILE A 23 -29.91 -16.73 -9.79
CA ILE A 23 -28.83 -17.17 -10.69
C ILE A 23 -28.28 -15.97 -11.50
N ALA A 24 -29.12 -15.07 -12.01
CA ALA A 24 -28.66 -13.92 -12.79
C ALA A 24 -27.79 -12.95 -11.98
N PHE A 25 -28.08 -12.75 -10.70
CA PHE A 25 -27.33 -11.81 -9.84
C PHE A 25 -26.16 -12.44 -9.09
N PHE A 26 -26.23 -13.74 -8.76
CA PHE A 26 -25.22 -14.42 -7.95
C PHE A 26 -24.35 -15.41 -8.74
N SER A 27 -24.52 -15.52 -10.07
CA SER A 27 -23.55 -16.28 -10.87
C SER A 27 -22.18 -15.61 -10.78
N PRO A 28 -21.15 -16.29 -10.25
CA PRO A 28 -19.81 -15.75 -10.18
C PRO A 28 -19.32 -15.45 -11.60
N ARG A 29 -18.98 -14.18 -11.84
CA ARG A 29 -18.42 -13.70 -13.10
C ARG A 29 -17.09 -14.43 -13.31
N SER A 30 -17.09 -15.45 -14.17
CA SER A 30 -15.87 -16.19 -14.50
C SER A 30 -14.92 -15.27 -15.26
N ASN A 31 -14.01 -14.63 -14.55
CA ASN A 31 -12.91 -13.88 -15.14
C ASN A 31 -11.92 -14.90 -15.73
N SER A 32 -12.04 -15.14 -17.03
CA SER A 32 -11.01 -15.83 -17.81
C SER A 32 -9.77 -14.94 -17.90
N SER A 33 -8.89 -15.06 -16.91
CA SER A 33 -7.54 -14.54 -17.02
C SER A 33 -6.71 -15.52 -17.86
N ASN A 34 -6.53 -15.20 -19.13
CA ASN A 34 -5.48 -15.82 -19.95
C ASN A 34 -4.13 -15.40 -19.38
N GLN A 35 -3.52 -16.24 -18.54
CA GLN A 35 -2.12 -16.09 -18.14
C GLN A 35 -1.23 -16.47 -19.33
N LEU A 36 -0.58 -15.46 -19.93
CA LEU A 36 0.58 -15.67 -20.77
C LEU A 36 1.80 -15.88 -19.86
N LEU A 37 2.42 -17.03 -19.98
CA LEU A 37 3.66 -17.41 -19.29
C LEU A 37 4.82 -16.57 -19.87
N PRO A 38 5.60 -15.82 -19.07
CA PRO A 38 6.82 -15.17 -19.57
C PRO A 38 7.93 -16.20 -19.80
N GLU A 39 8.60 -16.10 -20.95
CA GLU A 39 9.75 -16.94 -21.32
C GLU A 39 10.98 -16.68 -20.41
N PRO A 40 11.84 -17.68 -20.20
CA PRO A 40 13.08 -17.54 -19.43
C PRO A 40 14.13 -16.74 -20.22
N ILE A 41 14.45 -15.54 -19.73
CA ILE A 41 15.52 -14.69 -20.28
C ILE A 41 16.88 -15.31 -19.91
N SER A 42 17.51 -15.99 -20.87
CA SER A 42 18.91 -16.43 -20.78
C SER A 42 19.82 -15.36 -21.38
N GLY A 43 20.56 -14.62 -20.56
CA GLY A 43 21.64 -13.79 -21.07
C GLY A 43 22.07 -12.62 -20.19
N PHE A 44 22.88 -12.89 -19.16
CA PHE A 44 23.80 -11.89 -18.64
C PHE A 44 25.19 -12.51 -18.52
N GLN A 45 26.03 -12.25 -19.52
CA GLN A 45 27.46 -12.52 -19.46
C GLN A 45 28.18 -11.28 -18.88
N ASN A 46 28.72 -11.48 -17.68
CA ASN A 46 29.97 -10.96 -17.13
C ASN A 46 30.58 -9.69 -17.78
N ILE A 47 30.51 -8.57 -17.07
CA ILE A 47 31.55 -7.54 -17.12
C ILE A 47 31.97 -7.23 -15.67
N VAL A 48 33.00 -7.94 -15.22
CA VAL A 48 33.71 -7.62 -13.98
C VAL A 48 34.72 -6.53 -14.30
N THR A 49 34.52 -5.33 -13.77
CA THR A 49 35.56 -4.28 -13.76
C THR A 49 36.14 -4.22 -12.34
N PRO A 50 37.47 -4.30 -12.16
CA PRO A 50 38.08 -4.21 -10.84
C PRO A 50 38.10 -2.75 -10.38
N THR A 51 37.26 -2.41 -9.40
CA THR A 51 37.33 -1.11 -8.71
C THR A 51 37.95 -1.32 -7.33
N SER A 52 38.87 -0.41 -7.00
CA SER A 52 39.73 -0.35 -5.81
C SER A 52 39.03 -0.64 -4.46
N PRO A 53 39.79 -1.12 -3.45
CA PRO A 53 39.24 -1.36 -2.12
C PRO A 53 38.78 -0.05 -1.47
N VAL A 54 37.47 0.10 -1.29
CA VAL A 54 36.85 1.16 -0.49
C VAL A 54 37.09 0.88 0.99
N ASN A 55 37.72 1.82 1.67
CA ASN A 55 38.02 1.77 3.10
C ASN A 55 36.73 2.03 3.90
N LEU A 56 36.21 1.00 4.58
CA LEU A 56 34.88 0.93 5.20
C LEU A 56 34.78 1.50 6.63
N ASN A 57 35.68 2.42 7.01
CA ASN A 57 35.70 2.98 8.38
C ASN A 57 34.97 4.32 8.57
N THR A 58 34.12 4.73 7.63
CA THR A 58 33.31 5.94 7.79
C THR A 58 31.91 5.61 8.31
N LYS A 59 31.68 5.92 9.59
CA LYS A 59 30.36 5.99 10.24
C LYS A 59 29.39 6.74 9.30
N PRO A 60 28.22 6.19 8.94
CA PRO A 60 27.31 6.87 8.03
C PRO A 60 26.83 8.16 8.71
N ASN A 61 27.22 9.30 8.15
CA ASN A 61 26.70 10.59 8.55
C ASN A 61 25.24 10.63 8.07
N LYS A 62 24.31 10.86 9.01
CA LYS A 62 22.86 10.90 8.80
C LYS A 62 22.42 12.23 8.16
N GLU A 63 23.13 12.66 7.12
CA GLU A 63 22.96 13.95 6.45
C GLU A 63 23.43 13.84 4.99
N ASP A 64 22.82 12.94 4.20
CA ASP A 64 22.65 13.27 2.78
C ASP A 64 21.40 14.14 2.70
N VAL A 65 21.64 15.43 2.91
CA VAL A 65 20.68 16.51 2.74
C VAL A 65 20.27 16.49 1.27
N LEU A 66 19.01 16.13 0.99
CA LEU A 66 18.32 16.37 -0.27
C LEU A 66 18.50 17.86 -0.64
N THR A 67 19.51 18.17 -1.46
CA THR A 67 19.99 19.53 -1.75
C THR A 67 19.30 20.13 -2.97
N GLY A 68 18.06 19.72 -3.23
CA GLY A 68 17.18 20.33 -4.20
C GLY A 68 15.94 20.86 -3.49
N ASP A 69 15.73 22.17 -3.50
CA ASP A 69 14.49 22.86 -3.09
C ASP A 69 13.28 22.50 -3.99
N SER A 70 13.28 21.32 -4.61
CA SER A 70 12.12 20.82 -5.34
C SER A 70 11.01 20.56 -4.32
N VAL A 71 9.88 21.22 -4.55
CA VAL A 71 8.67 21.08 -3.74
C VAL A 71 7.65 20.22 -4.45
N PHE A 72 6.88 19.45 -3.68
CA PHE A 72 5.78 18.64 -4.15
C PHE A 72 4.49 19.00 -3.42
N GLN A 73 3.35 18.84 -4.10
CA GLN A 73 2.03 19.18 -3.55
C GLN A 73 1.25 17.93 -3.24
N VAL A 74 0.94 17.74 -1.97
CA VAL A 74 0.16 16.62 -1.45
C VAL A 74 -1.25 17.12 -1.07
N GLN A 75 -2.28 16.34 -1.38
CA GLN A 75 -3.65 16.67 -0.98
C GLN A 75 -3.95 16.18 0.45
N LEU A 76 -4.56 17.04 1.26
CA LEU A 76 -5.03 16.73 2.61
C LEU A 76 -6.46 16.14 2.58
N VAL A 77 -6.89 15.53 3.68
CA VAL A 77 -8.22 14.92 3.83
C VAL A 77 -9.38 15.89 3.63
N ASP A 78 -9.19 17.17 3.91
CA ASP A 78 -10.19 18.23 3.70
C ASP A 78 -10.20 18.79 2.27
N GLY A 79 -9.33 18.25 1.40
CA GLY A 79 -9.16 18.65 0.01
C GLY A 79 -8.16 19.79 -0.20
N SER A 80 -7.64 20.41 0.85
CA SER A 80 -6.58 21.42 0.74
C SER A 80 -5.26 20.80 0.29
N VAL A 81 -4.27 21.64 -0.01
CA VAL A 81 -2.95 21.19 -0.49
C VAL A 81 -1.88 21.58 0.53
N LEU A 82 -0.98 20.65 0.82
CA LEU A 82 0.22 20.86 1.61
C LEU A 82 1.46 20.79 0.72
N THR A 83 2.32 21.78 0.83
CA THR A 83 3.62 21.80 0.14
C THR A 83 4.64 21.03 0.97
N THR A 84 5.27 20.03 0.37
CA THR A 84 6.26 19.15 1.00
C THR A 84 7.57 19.18 0.22
N HIS A 85 8.62 18.56 0.76
CA HIS A 85 9.76 18.17 -0.06
C HIS A 85 9.31 17.25 -1.20
N ASP A 86 9.97 17.37 -2.35
CA ASP A 86 9.74 16.49 -3.49
C ASP A 86 10.44 15.14 -3.31
N PHE A 87 9.71 14.21 -2.71
CA PHE A 87 10.13 12.83 -2.54
C PHE A 87 10.23 12.06 -3.88
N THR A 88 9.65 12.57 -4.99
CA THR A 88 9.66 11.85 -6.28
C THR A 88 11.05 11.76 -6.88
N MET A 89 11.94 12.67 -6.46
CA MET A 89 13.34 12.74 -6.88
C MET A 89 14.28 11.95 -5.96
N SER A 90 13.76 11.30 -4.91
CA SER A 90 14.61 10.49 -4.01
C SER A 90 15.17 9.26 -4.75
N PRO A 91 16.45 8.88 -4.52
CA PRO A 91 17.10 7.79 -5.26
C PRO A 91 16.47 6.41 -5.00
N ASP A 92 15.69 6.27 -3.92
CA ASP A 92 14.92 5.09 -3.56
C ASP A 92 13.47 5.12 -4.08
N THR A 93 13.08 6.19 -4.80
CA THR A 93 11.77 6.29 -5.43
C THR A 93 11.75 5.61 -6.79
N GLN A 94 10.81 4.67 -6.96
CA GLN A 94 10.56 3.99 -8.22
C GLN A 94 9.23 4.48 -8.82
N THR A 95 9.20 4.60 -10.15
CA THR A 95 7.95 4.89 -10.87
C THR A 95 7.48 3.62 -11.53
N THR A 96 6.22 3.28 -11.32
CA THR A 96 5.55 2.12 -11.93
C THR A 96 5.00 2.48 -13.30
N LEU A 97 4.78 1.45 -14.13
CA LEU A 97 4.37 1.59 -15.54
C LEU A 97 3.01 2.28 -15.74
N ASP A 98 2.18 2.32 -14.71
CA ASP A 98 0.83 2.90 -14.71
C ASP A 98 0.80 4.38 -14.28
N LYS A 99 1.95 5.02 -14.12
CA LYS A 99 2.09 6.40 -13.59
C LYS A 99 1.63 6.55 -12.12
N SER A 100 1.45 5.46 -11.40
CA SER A 100 1.51 5.52 -9.94
C SER A 100 2.97 5.76 -9.52
N LEU A 101 3.15 6.42 -8.38
CA LEU A 101 4.48 6.66 -7.82
C LEU A 101 4.61 5.73 -6.62
N THR A 102 5.27 4.60 -6.84
CA THR A 102 5.48 3.58 -5.81
C THR A 102 6.93 3.65 -5.35
N TYR A 103 7.15 4.27 -4.19
CA TYR A 103 8.46 4.22 -3.54
C TYR A 103 8.45 3.09 -2.52
N VAL A 104 8.86 1.92 -2.99
CA VAL A 104 9.13 0.80 -2.08
C VAL A 104 10.40 1.09 -1.33
N LEU A 105 10.26 1.34 -0.03
CA LEU A 105 11.40 1.39 0.85
C LEU A 105 11.74 -0.01 1.30
N PHE A 106 12.60 -0.62 0.50
CA PHE A 106 13.37 -1.74 0.99
C PHE A 106 14.29 -1.23 2.11
N PRO A 107 14.48 -1.99 3.19
CA PRO A 107 15.63 -1.77 4.05
C PRO A 107 16.89 -1.66 3.17
N LYS A 108 17.74 -0.69 3.51
CA LYS A 108 18.91 -0.18 2.74
C LYS A 108 19.77 -1.24 2.01
N ASP A 109 19.72 -2.49 2.46
CA ASP A 109 20.57 -3.56 1.98
C ASP A 109 19.90 -4.54 0.99
N ASN A 110 18.64 -4.34 0.56
CA ASN A 110 17.89 -5.19 -0.41
C ASN A 110 17.91 -6.72 -0.17
N THR A 111 18.46 -7.15 0.97
CA THR A 111 18.72 -8.54 1.38
C THR A 111 17.94 -8.89 2.64
N ALA A 112 17.43 -7.88 3.35
CA ALA A 112 16.53 -8.05 4.48
C ALA A 112 15.07 -8.12 4.02
N PRO A 113 14.20 -8.85 4.74
CA PRO A 113 12.77 -8.90 4.44
C PRO A 113 12.15 -7.49 4.51
N LEU A 114 11.21 -7.23 3.61
CA LEU A 114 10.46 -5.98 3.55
C LEU A 114 9.79 -5.70 4.91
N GLU A 115 10.08 -4.56 5.53
CA GLU A 115 9.47 -4.18 6.80
C GLU A 115 8.15 -3.44 6.59
N TYR A 116 8.16 -2.47 5.67
CA TYR A 116 6.97 -1.74 5.24
C TYR A 116 7.19 -1.16 3.84
N GLU A 117 6.12 -0.74 3.20
CA GLU A 117 6.11 -0.12 1.87
C GLU A 117 5.19 1.11 1.90
N ILE A 118 5.58 2.20 1.21
CA ILE A 118 4.80 3.44 1.14
C ILE A 118 4.54 3.78 -0.33
N ASN A 119 3.29 3.69 -0.73
CA ASN A 119 2.83 4.00 -2.08
C ASN A 119 2.16 5.36 -2.12
N TYR A 120 2.41 6.17 -3.15
CA TYR A 120 1.60 7.33 -3.46
C TYR A 120 0.84 7.16 -4.77
N LEU A 121 -0.47 7.14 -4.63
CA LEU A 121 -1.39 6.97 -5.73
C LEU A 121 -1.67 8.35 -6.32
N SER A 122 -1.02 8.69 -7.43
CA SER A 122 -1.13 10.00 -8.09
C SER A 122 -2.56 10.34 -8.53
N GLU A 123 -3.34 9.34 -8.93
CA GLU A 123 -4.74 9.50 -9.34
C GLU A 123 -5.64 9.93 -8.18
N SER A 124 -5.50 9.29 -7.02
CA SER A 124 -6.31 9.59 -5.82
C SER A 124 -5.62 10.56 -4.85
N LYS A 125 -4.40 11.01 -5.16
CA LYS A 125 -3.55 11.88 -4.34
C LYS A 125 -3.44 11.43 -2.89
N SER A 126 -3.26 10.13 -2.68
CA SER A 126 -3.31 9.50 -1.36
C SER A 126 -2.17 8.52 -1.16
N PHE A 127 -1.78 8.29 0.09
CA PHE A 127 -0.78 7.29 0.44
C PHE A 127 -1.42 5.96 0.87
N VAL A 128 -0.73 4.87 0.54
CA VAL A 128 -1.00 3.54 1.08
C VAL A 128 0.27 3.02 1.72
N VAL A 129 0.20 2.73 3.02
CA VAL A 129 1.30 2.16 3.79
C VAL A 129 0.98 0.70 4.09
N ILE A 130 1.87 -0.20 3.69
CA ILE A 130 1.74 -1.64 3.93
C ILE A 130 2.76 -2.02 5.00
N LEU A 131 2.31 -2.55 6.14
CA LEU A 131 3.20 -3.04 7.20
C LEU A 131 3.45 -4.53 6.99
N ALA A 132 4.66 -4.87 6.56
CA ALA A 132 5.05 -6.20 6.11
C ALA A 132 5.77 -7.04 7.20
N LYS A 133 5.83 -6.52 8.44
CA LYS A 133 6.58 -7.12 9.54
C LYS A 133 5.93 -6.89 10.91
N GLU A 134 6.12 -7.85 11.81
CA GLU A 134 5.82 -7.70 13.24
C GLU A 134 7.07 -7.29 14.04
N PRO A 135 6.90 -6.54 15.16
CA PRO A 135 5.62 -6.15 15.74
C PRO A 135 5.02 -4.89 15.09
N ILE A 136 3.70 -4.93 14.86
CA ILE A 136 2.97 -3.93 14.06
C ILE A 136 3.14 -2.51 14.59
N ALA A 137 3.20 -2.33 15.92
CA ALA A 137 3.33 -1.02 16.53
C ALA A 137 4.65 -0.33 16.16
N GLU A 138 5.76 -1.05 16.26
CA GLU A 138 7.11 -0.60 15.91
C GLU A 138 7.21 -0.29 14.42
N THR A 139 6.78 -1.22 13.57
CA THR A 139 6.85 -1.06 12.11
C THR A 139 6.01 0.13 11.65
N ARG A 140 4.84 0.35 12.26
CA ARG A 140 3.99 1.50 11.97
C ARG A 140 4.61 2.83 12.40
N ARG A 141 5.25 2.88 13.57
CA ARG A 141 5.98 4.09 14.02
C ARG A 141 7.15 4.42 13.09
N ALA A 142 7.90 3.40 12.68
CA ALA A 142 9.00 3.57 11.73
C ALA A 142 8.51 4.11 10.38
N ALA A 143 7.42 3.55 9.83
CA ALA A 143 6.82 4.04 8.59
C ALA A 143 6.30 5.48 8.68
N ALA A 144 5.72 5.86 9.83
CA ALA A 144 5.27 7.23 10.09
C ALA A 144 6.43 8.23 10.14
N GLU A 145 7.48 7.90 10.90
CA GLU A 145 8.68 8.72 11.03
C GLU A 145 9.37 8.92 9.69
N ASP A 146 9.52 7.84 8.93
CA ASP A 146 10.15 7.90 7.61
C ASP A 146 9.33 8.76 6.63
N LEU A 147 8.00 8.61 6.59
CA LEU A 147 7.15 9.45 5.75
C LEU A 147 7.25 10.94 6.13
N MET A 148 7.25 11.26 7.44
CA MET A 148 7.42 12.63 7.90
C MET A 148 8.76 13.22 7.46
N ASN A 149 9.84 12.46 7.62
CA ASN A 149 11.18 12.91 7.24
C ASN A 149 11.29 13.16 5.73
N ARG A 150 10.69 12.29 4.91
CA ARG A 150 10.68 12.42 3.45
C ARG A 150 9.90 13.63 2.98
N LEU A 151 8.74 13.86 3.56
CA LEU A 151 7.90 14.99 3.19
C LEU A 151 8.36 16.31 3.84
N GLY A 152 9.19 16.24 4.89
CA GLY A 152 9.57 17.42 5.67
C GLY A 152 8.40 18.01 6.46
N ILE A 153 7.49 17.17 6.96
CA ILE A 153 6.25 17.59 7.63
C ILE A 153 6.27 17.24 9.12
N SER A 154 5.44 17.94 9.89
CA SER A 154 5.18 17.66 11.30
C SER A 154 4.22 16.48 11.49
N ASN A 155 4.19 15.94 12.72
CA ASN A 155 3.23 14.91 13.09
C ASN A 155 1.76 15.37 12.98
N GLN A 156 1.49 16.66 13.19
CA GLN A 156 0.14 17.19 13.02
C GLN A 156 -0.30 17.17 11.55
N GLU A 157 0.61 17.55 10.65
CA GLU A 157 0.36 17.52 9.20
C GLU A 157 0.24 16.09 8.67
N LEU A 158 1.02 15.15 9.24
CA LEU A 158 0.91 13.72 8.92
C LEU A 158 -0.53 13.21 9.12
N CYS A 159 -1.19 13.66 10.19
CA CYS A 159 -2.58 13.28 10.48
C CYS A 159 -3.63 13.91 9.56
N SER A 160 -3.25 14.94 8.80
CA SER A 160 -4.11 15.57 7.79
C SER A 160 -3.94 14.95 6.40
N LEU A 161 -2.93 14.10 6.20
CA LEU A 161 -2.73 13.42 4.92
C LEU A 161 -3.83 12.38 4.67
N SER A 162 -4.22 12.22 3.40
CA SER A 162 -5.06 11.11 2.97
C SER A 162 -4.24 9.83 2.92
N VAL A 163 -4.28 9.02 3.99
CA VAL A 163 -3.47 7.81 4.14
C VAL A 163 -4.29 6.60 4.57
N ARG A 164 -3.97 5.44 4.00
CA ARG A 164 -4.41 4.13 4.48
C ARG A 164 -3.21 3.31 4.95
N VAL A 165 -3.23 2.89 6.21
CA VAL A 165 -2.21 1.99 6.79
C VAL A 165 -2.82 0.61 6.94
N GLN A 166 -2.28 -0.38 6.22
CA GLN A 166 -2.82 -1.73 6.13
C GLN A 166 -1.76 -2.79 6.43
N VAL A 167 -2.23 -3.97 6.83
CA VAL A 167 -1.39 -5.11 7.19
C VAL A 167 -1.79 -6.29 6.30
N PRO A 168 -0.86 -6.95 5.59
CA PRO A 168 -1.19 -8.17 4.88
C PRO A 168 -1.62 -9.28 5.84
N ARG A 169 -2.55 -10.13 5.40
CA ARG A 169 -3.04 -11.27 6.19
C ARG A 169 -1.92 -12.18 6.69
N TRP A 170 -0.90 -12.41 5.88
CA TRP A 170 0.26 -13.23 6.24
C TRP A 170 1.16 -12.62 7.33
N VAL A 171 1.03 -11.33 7.63
CA VAL A 171 1.69 -10.68 8.77
C VAL A 171 0.81 -10.80 10.01
N SER A 172 -0.47 -10.42 9.89
CA SER A 172 -1.41 -10.47 11.01
C SER A 172 -2.86 -10.58 10.53
N ASP A 173 -3.48 -11.74 10.77
CA ASP A 173 -4.91 -11.94 10.50
C ASP A 173 -5.78 -10.89 11.20
N PHE A 174 -5.45 -10.57 12.47
CA PHE A 174 -6.25 -9.66 13.30
C PHE A 174 -6.30 -8.21 12.80
N TYR A 175 -5.23 -7.74 12.16
CA TYR A 175 -5.13 -6.36 11.66
C TYR A 175 -5.40 -6.23 10.15
N SER A 176 -5.53 -7.35 9.43
CA SER A 176 -5.50 -7.34 7.97
C SER A 176 -6.64 -6.63 7.25
N ASP A 177 -7.81 -6.52 7.89
CA ASP A 177 -9.00 -5.85 7.32
C ASP A 177 -9.24 -4.45 7.93
N LYS A 178 -8.22 -3.84 8.55
CA LYS A 178 -8.33 -2.55 9.25
C LYS A 178 -7.41 -1.50 8.64
N ASN A 179 -7.90 -0.27 8.55
CA ASN A 179 -7.02 0.89 8.44
C ASN A 179 -6.49 1.23 9.83
N LEU A 180 -5.19 1.06 10.06
CA LEU A 180 -4.59 1.29 11.37
C LEU A 180 -4.35 2.77 11.67
N GLY A 181 -4.31 3.63 10.65
CA GLY A 181 -3.87 5.02 10.75
C GLY A 181 -2.43 5.14 11.27
N PHE A 182 -1.95 6.36 11.42
CA PHE A 182 -0.66 6.63 12.06
C PHE A 182 -0.78 6.85 13.57
N PRO A 183 0.29 6.62 14.35
CA PRO A 183 0.33 6.92 15.78
C PRO A 183 -0.17 8.33 16.07
N ASN A 184 -0.91 8.51 17.17
CA ASN A 184 -1.45 9.81 17.60
C ASN A 184 -2.41 10.52 16.65
N CYS A 185 -2.78 9.93 15.51
CA CYS A 185 -3.81 10.49 14.66
C CYS A 185 -5.23 10.13 15.12
N PRO A 186 -6.23 11.01 14.92
CA PRO A 186 -7.62 10.69 15.19
C PRO A 186 -8.08 9.43 14.45
N GLY A 187 -8.79 8.54 15.14
CA GLY A 187 -9.31 7.29 14.55
C GLY A 187 -8.28 6.18 14.34
N ALA A 188 -7.00 6.42 14.61
CA ALA A 188 -5.97 5.39 14.52
C ALA A 188 -6.16 4.31 15.61
N VAL A 189 -5.81 3.07 15.26
CA VAL A 189 -5.73 1.95 16.21
C VAL A 189 -4.67 2.27 17.26
N LYS A 190 -5.00 2.06 18.53
CA LYS A 190 -4.09 2.35 19.64
C LYS A 190 -3.22 1.14 19.96
N PHE A 191 -1.92 1.35 19.97
CA PHE A 191 -0.91 0.42 20.46
C PHE A 191 -0.24 1.00 21.71
N SER A 192 0.42 0.13 22.49
CA SER A 192 1.20 0.59 23.63
C SER A 192 2.34 1.49 23.15
N GLY A 193 2.42 2.71 23.69
CA GLY A 193 3.44 3.69 23.32
C GLY A 193 3.06 4.67 22.21
N ASP A 194 1.80 4.67 21.76
CA ASP A 194 1.23 5.79 20.99
C ASP A 194 1.00 7.00 21.90
#